data_AF-A0AB39RCI5-F1
#
_entry.id   AF-A0AB39RCI5-F1
#
_cell.length_a   1.000
_cell.length_b   1.000
_cell.length_c   1.000
_cell.angle_alpha   90.00
_cell.angle_beta   90.00
_cell.angle_gamma   90.00
#
_symmetry.space_group_name_H-M   'P 1'
#
loop_
_entity.id
_entity.type
_entity.pdbx_description
1 polymer ?
#
loop_
_entity_poly.entity_id
_entity_poly.type
_entity_poly.pdbx_seq_one_letter_code
_entity_poly.pdbx_strand_id
1 'polypeptide(L)'
;MRTARLRTVHPVLWAGWAALAAGAVLCVIGWYGISGERYAERQLPYLASCTVPGAALIIAGAVLLTHGRNALAAARVEELYGLLVAAEPADVDESGQVAAAPLAISGELLMVPGGTLWHRADCPLVAGKPEAVPVDSRVLAGGELGPCPICEPSAADPVD
;
A
#
# COMPACT_ATOMS: atom_id res chain seq x y z
N MET A 1 14.68 6.71 14.57
CA MET A 1 13.21 6.78 14.77
C MET A 1 12.50 5.42 14.61
N ARG A 2 12.89 4.58 13.63
CA ARG A 2 12.30 3.24 13.31
C ARG A 2 12.26 2.23 14.49
N THR A 3 13.36 2.10 15.23
CA THR A 3 13.47 1.19 16.39
C THR A 3 12.71 1.67 17.62
N ALA A 4 12.54 2.98 17.78
CA ALA A 4 11.79 3.55 18.90
C ALA A 4 10.28 3.28 18.77
N ARG A 5 9.74 3.37 17.55
CA ARG A 5 8.31 3.19 17.28
C ARG A 5 7.85 1.73 17.46
N LEU A 6 8.66 0.74 17.05
CA LEU A 6 8.36 -0.68 17.27
C LEU A 6 8.50 -1.10 18.75
N ARG A 7 9.47 -0.51 19.47
CA ARG A 7 9.66 -0.74 20.91
C ARG A 7 8.48 -0.27 21.75
N THR A 8 7.71 0.72 21.31
CA THR A 8 6.52 1.19 22.03
C THR A 8 5.26 0.40 21.72
N VAL A 9 5.16 -0.30 20.56
CA VAL A 9 3.95 -1.10 20.26
C VAL A 9 3.92 -2.42 21.02
N HIS A 10 5.09 -3.04 21.21
CA HIS A 10 5.17 -4.29 21.97
C HIS A 10 4.62 -4.19 23.41
N PRO A 11 5.00 -3.19 24.23
CA PRO A 11 4.46 -3.05 25.59
C PRO A 11 2.96 -2.74 25.57
N VAL A 12 2.45 -2.00 24.58
CA VAL A 12 0.99 -1.75 24.44
C VAL A 12 0.23 -3.04 24.14
N LEU A 13 0.76 -3.91 23.29
CA LEU A 13 0.16 -5.21 23.01
C LEU A 13 0.19 -6.14 24.23
N TRP A 14 1.33 -6.18 24.94
CA TRP A 14 1.45 -6.93 26.19
C TRP A 14 0.48 -6.41 27.26
N ALA A 15 0.37 -5.09 27.41
CA ALA A 15 -0.59 -4.47 28.33
C ALA A 15 -2.04 -4.80 27.95
N GLY A 16 -2.38 -4.79 26.64
CA GLY A 16 -3.70 -5.18 26.16
C GLY A 16 -4.05 -6.63 26.48
N TRP A 17 -3.12 -7.57 26.27
CA TRP A 17 -3.30 -8.97 26.64
C TRP A 17 -3.39 -9.18 28.16
N ALA A 18 -2.54 -8.50 28.93
CA ALA A 18 -2.57 -8.56 30.39
C ALA A 18 -3.90 -8.03 30.94
N ALA A 19 -4.40 -6.91 30.41
CA ALA A 19 -5.69 -6.35 30.80
C ALA A 19 -6.86 -7.31 30.47
N LEU A 20 -6.87 -7.93 29.28
CA LEU A 20 -7.87 -8.93 28.92
C LEU A 20 -7.86 -10.14 29.86
N ALA A 21 -6.67 -10.69 30.13
CA ALA A 21 -6.52 -11.84 31.01
C ALA A 21 -6.96 -11.50 32.44
N ALA A 22 -6.49 -10.37 32.99
CA ALA A 22 -6.88 -9.91 34.32
C ALA A 22 -8.39 -9.65 34.42
N GLY A 23 -8.99 -9.02 33.39
CA GLY A 23 -10.42 -8.78 33.34
C GLY A 23 -11.24 -10.07 33.29
N ALA A 24 -10.82 -11.06 32.49
CA ALA A 24 -11.45 -12.38 32.43
C ALA A 24 -11.38 -13.11 33.78
N VAL A 25 -10.21 -13.07 34.45
CA VAL A 25 -10.04 -13.64 35.79
C VAL A 25 -10.96 -12.97 36.80
N LEU A 26 -11.06 -11.65 36.80
CA LEU A 26 -11.99 -10.92 37.69
C LEU A 26 -13.45 -11.30 37.43
N CYS A 27 -13.86 -11.43 36.17
CA CYS A 27 -15.22 -11.88 35.84
C CYS A 27 -15.49 -13.30 36.37
N VAL A 28 -14.52 -14.22 36.27
CA VAL A 28 -14.64 -15.58 36.81
C VAL A 28 -14.73 -15.56 38.35
N ILE A 29 -13.91 -14.73 39.02
CA ILE A 29 -13.97 -14.57 40.48
C ILE A 29 -15.33 -13.99 40.90
N GLY A 30 -15.81 -12.96 40.19
CA GLY A 30 -17.12 -12.36 40.44
C GLY A 30 -18.26 -13.36 40.27
N TRP A 31 -18.21 -14.16 39.21
CA TRP A 31 -19.16 -15.25 38.95
C TRP A 31 -19.14 -16.32 40.06
N TYR A 32 -17.96 -16.71 40.52
CA TYR A 32 -17.84 -17.67 41.59
C TYR A 32 -18.39 -17.11 42.92
N GLY A 33 -18.07 -15.86 43.24
CA GLY A 33 -18.58 -15.18 44.44
C GLY A 33 -20.10 -15.03 44.45
N ILE A 34 -20.70 -14.59 43.34
CA ILE A 34 -22.16 -14.42 43.24
C ILE A 34 -22.90 -15.76 43.33
N SER A 35 -22.32 -16.83 42.77
CA SER A 35 -22.91 -18.18 42.79
C SER A 35 -23.01 -18.78 44.20
N GLY A 36 -22.14 -18.34 45.12
CA GLY A 36 -22.17 -18.78 46.52
C GLY A 36 -23.19 -18.04 47.39
N GLU A 37 -23.81 -16.98 46.88
CA GLU A 37 -24.61 -16.05 47.67
C GLU A 37 -26.11 -16.14 47.36
N ARG A 38 -26.93 -16.28 48.41
CA ARG A 38 -28.38 -16.49 48.27
C ARG A 38 -29.18 -15.19 48.26
N TYR A 39 -28.63 -14.14 48.86
CA TYR A 39 -29.32 -12.85 49.00
C TYR A 39 -28.80 -11.86 47.97
N ALA A 40 -29.71 -11.33 47.14
CA ALA A 40 -29.35 -10.39 46.06
C ALA A 40 -28.61 -9.14 46.59
N GLU A 41 -28.96 -8.64 47.77
CA GLU A 41 -28.27 -7.52 48.41
C GLU A 41 -26.79 -7.79 48.70
N ARG A 42 -26.43 -9.06 48.99
CA ARG A 42 -25.05 -9.49 49.21
C ARG A 42 -24.32 -9.83 47.91
N GLN A 43 -25.04 -9.88 46.78
CA GLN A 43 -24.46 -10.08 45.44
C GLN A 43 -23.89 -8.79 44.84
N LEU A 44 -24.47 -7.62 45.17
CA LEU A 44 -24.06 -6.31 44.65
C LEU A 44 -22.56 -6.01 44.83
N PRO A 45 -21.92 -6.31 45.98
CA PRO A 45 -20.49 -6.08 46.16
C PRO A 45 -19.61 -6.88 45.18
N TYR A 46 -19.97 -8.11 44.81
CA TYR A 46 -19.20 -8.92 43.85
C TYR A 46 -19.31 -8.36 42.43
N LEU A 47 -20.49 -7.86 42.04
CA LEU A 47 -20.67 -7.19 40.75
C LEU A 47 -19.83 -5.91 40.68
N ALA A 48 -19.89 -5.08 41.73
CA ALA A 48 -19.20 -3.80 41.79
C ALA A 48 -17.66 -3.95 41.86
N SER A 49 -17.15 -4.95 42.58
CA SER A 49 -15.70 -5.12 42.80
C SER A 49 -15.02 -6.00 41.75
N CYS A 50 -15.72 -6.97 41.17
CA CYS A 50 -15.11 -7.94 40.26
C CYS A 50 -15.65 -7.80 38.84
N THR A 51 -16.96 -7.90 38.65
CA THR A 51 -17.54 -8.02 37.29
C THR A 51 -17.46 -6.70 36.50
N VAL A 52 -17.84 -5.57 37.11
CA VAL A 52 -17.78 -4.26 36.44
C VAL A 52 -16.33 -3.86 36.11
N PRO A 53 -15.36 -3.92 37.06
CA PRO A 53 -13.96 -3.68 36.75
C PRO A 53 -13.38 -4.70 35.75
N GLY A 54 -13.77 -5.97 35.85
CA GLY A 54 -13.35 -7.01 34.92
C GLY A 54 -13.80 -6.74 33.49
N ALA A 55 -15.07 -6.37 33.29
CA ALA A 55 -15.61 -5.95 32.00
C ALA A 55 -14.90 -4.71 31.46
N ALA A 56 -14.65 -3.71 32.32
CA ALA A 56 -13.91 -2.51 31.93
C ALA A 56 -12.48 -2.84 31.45
N LEU A 57 -11.77 -3.74 32.15
CA LEU A 57 -10.45 -4.22 31.73
C LEU A 57 -10.47 -4.98 30.41
N ILE A 58 -11.50 -5.81 30.17
CA ILE A 58 -11.68 -6.52 28.90
C ILE A 58 -11.85 -5.52 27.75
N ILE A 59 -12.72 -4.51 27.92
CA ILE A 59 -12.95 -3.47 26.91
C ILE A 59 -11.67 -2.68 26.66
N ALA A 60 -11.00 -2.21 27.73
CA ALA A 60 -9.75 -1.48 27.62
C ALA A 60 -8.65 -2.30 26.92
N GLY A 61 -8.52 -3.58 27.28
CA GLY A 61 -7.57 -4.50 26.64
C GLY A 61 -7.86 -4.72 25.16
N ALA A 62 -9.13 -4.89 24.78
CA ALA A 62 -9.55 -5.02 23.38
C ALA A 62 -9.24 -3.75 22.56
N VAL A 63 -9.49 -2.57 23.14
CA VAL A 63 -9.15 -1.27 22.54
C VAL A 63 -7.64 -1.14 22.34
N LEU A 64 -6.84 -1.43 23.37
CA LEU A 64 -5.37 -1.41 23.29
C LEU A 64 -4.83 -2.35 22.21
N LEU A 65 -5.34 -3.58 22.14
CA LEU A 65 -4.92 -4.54 21.12
C LEU A 65 -5.27 -4.07 19.71
N THR A 66 -6.47 -3.50 19.53
CA THR A 66 -6.90 -2.98 18.23
C THR A 66 -6.03 -1.81 17.79
N HIS A 67 -5.77 -0.85 18.67
CA HIS A 67 -4.86 0.26 18.37
C HIS A 67 -3.43 -0.21 18.09
N GLY A 68 -2.89 -1.12 18.90
CA GLY A 68 -1.55 -1.67 18.71
C GLY A 68 -1.40 -2.40 17.37
N ARG A 69 -2.40 -3.22 16.99
CA ARG A 69 -2.42 -3.92 15.70
C ARG A 69 -2.53 -2.95 14.53
N ASN A 70 -3.40 -1.95 14.61
CA ASN A 70 -3.56 -0.93 13.58
C ASN A 70 -2.28 -0.11 13.39
N ALA A 71 -1.59 0.24 14.48
CA ALA A 71 -0.31 0.94 14.41
C ALA A 71 0.79 0.10 13.73
N LEU A 72 0.84 -1.22 14.00
CA LEU A 72 1.75 -2.12 13.28
C LEU A 72 1.40 -2.23 11.80
N ALA A 73 0.11 -2.39 11.47
CA ALA A 73 -0.34 -2.48 10.09
C ALA A 73 0.01 -1.20 9.30
N ALA A 74 -0.27 -0.02 9.87
CA ALA A 74 0.10 1.25 9.25
C ALA A 74 1.61 1.37 9.01
N ALA A 75 2.45 0.95 9.97
CA ALA A 75 3.90 0.96 9.80
C ALA A 75 4.39 0.01 8.70
N ARG A 76 3.72 -1.14 8.50
CA ARG A 76 4.03 -2.08 7.41
C ARG A 76 3.60 -1.57 6.04
N VAL A 77 2.45 -0.89 5.96
CA VAL A 77 1.98 -0.28 4.71
C VAL A 77 2.91 0.85 4.29
N GLU A 78 3.32 1.71 5.22
CA GLU A 78 4.29 2.78 4.95
C GLU A 78 5.64 2.21 4.44
N GLU A 79 6.09 1.09 5.02
CA GLU A 79 7.29 0.39 4.58
C GLU A 79 7.16 -0.16 3.16
N LEU A 80 6.02 -0.79 2.84
CA LEU A 80 5.76 -1.28 1.50
C LEU A 80 5.68 -0.14 0.48
N TYR A 81 4.99 0.96 0.82
CA TYR A 81 4.90 2.13 -0.02
C TYR A 81 6.28 2.74 -0.29
N GLY A 82 7.11 2.88 0.74
CA GLY A 82 8.48 3.35 0.59
C GLY A 82 9.34 2.47 -0.33
N LEU A 83 9.19 1.15 -0.26
CA LEU A 83 9.88 0.21 -1.16
C LEU A 83 9.36 0.29 -2.60
N LEU A 84 8.05 0.43 -2.79
CA LEU A 84 7.43 0.54 -4.11
C LEU A 84 7.82 1.84 -4.80
N VAL A 85 7.86 2.96 -4.07
CA VAL A 85 8.23 4.27 -4.63
C VAL A 85 9.74 4.40 -4.82
N ALA A 86 10.56 3.90 -3.89
CA ALA A 86 12.02 3.93 -4.04
C ALA A 86 12.56 2.98 -5.12
N ALA A 87 11.72 2.09 -5.66
CA ALA A 87 12.06 1.22 -6.78
C ALA A 87 11.87 1.90 -8.15
N GLU A 88 11.52 3.19 -8.23
CA GLU A 88 11.76 3.95 -9.46
C GLU A 88 13.26 3.98 -9.75
N PRO A 89 13.69 3.68 -10.99
CA PRO A 89 15.10 3.49 -11.31
C PRO A 89 15.90 4.76 -11.00
N ALA A 90 16.97 4.57 -10.23
CA ALA A 90 17.91 5.57 -9.77
C ALA A 90 18.86 6.05 -10.87
N ASP A 91 18.30 6.50 -11.99
CA ASP A 91 19.00 7.25 -13.03
C ASP A 91 18.46 8.69 -13.03
N VAL A 92 18.55 9.37 -11.87
CA VAL A 92 18.27 10.80 -11.75
C VAL A 92 19.50 11.46 -11.15
N ASP A 93 20.28 12.09 -12.02
CA ASP A 93 21.51 12.81 -11.73
C ASP A 93 21.24 14.02 -10.80
N GLU A 94 22.25 14.43 -10.03
CA GLU A 94 22.19 15.32 -8.85
C GLU A 94 21.84 16.80 -9.14
N SER A 95 21.28 17.09 -10.32
CA SER A 95 20.69 18.37 -10.69
C SER A 95 19.20 18.13 -10.90
N GLY A 96 18.35 18.66 -10.01
CA GLY A 96 16.89 18.47 -9.97
C GLY A 96 16.09 18.97 -11.19
N GLN A 97 16.65 18.88 -12.38
CA GLN A 97 15.95 18.83 -13.64
C GLN A 97 15.85 17.35 -14.03
N VAL A 98 14.69 16.74 -13.86
CA VAL A 98 14.34 15.56 -14.65
C VAL A 98 14.25 16.06 -16.07
N ALA A 99 15.38 16.08 -16.80
CA ALA A 99 15.33 16.02 -18.24
C ALA A 99 14.61 14.70 -18.49
N ALA A 100 13.33 14.77 -18.88
CA ALA A 100 12.64 13.61 -19.42
C ALA A 100 13.46 13.20 -20.64
N ALA A 101 14.40 12.28 -20.44
CA ALA A 101 15.13 11.69 -21.54
C ALA A 101 14.06 11.19 -22.51
N PRO A 102 14.19 11.50 -23.82
CA PRO A 102 13.18 11.08 -24.77
C PRO A 102 12.96 9.56 -24.62
N LEU A 103 11.70 9.17 -24.38
CA LEU A 103 11.32 7.77 -24.15
C LEU A 103 11.67 6.84 -25.32
N ALA A 104 11.93 7.44 -26.48
CA ALA A 104 12.37 6.81 -27.70
C ALA A 104 13.06 7.88 -28.56
N ILE A 105 14.15 7.52 -29.23
CA ILE A 105 15.00 8.41 -30.02
C ILE A 105 15.19 7.93 -31.46
N SER A 106 14.72 6.72 -31.82
CA SER A 106 14.90 6.20 -33.18
C SER A 106 14.16 7.05 -34.22
N GLY A 107 14.81 7.33 -35.34
CA GLY A 107 14.19 7.95 -36.53
C GLY A 107 13.38 6.96 -37.37
N GLU A 108 13.54 5.65 -37.15
CA GLU A 108 12.75 4.64 -37.84
C GLU A 108 11.32 4.59 -37.29
N LEU A 109 10.35 4.65 -38.20
CA LEU A 109 8.92 4.69 -37.85
C LEU A 109 8.26 3.34 -38.11
N LEU A 110 7.59 2.81 -37.07
CA LEU A 110 6.84 1.56 -37.12
C LEU A 110 5.36 1.79 -36.83
N MET A 111 4.52 0.93 -37.39
CA MET A 111 3.10 0.79 -37.04
C MET A 111 2.79 -0.67 -36.71
N VAL A 112 1.73 -0.87 -35.95
CA VAL A 112 1.15 -2.20 -35.71
C VAL A 112 -0.07 -2.37 -36.62
N PRO A 113 -0.18 -3.45 -37.41
CA PRO A 113 -1.36 -3.72 -38.23
C PRO A 113 -2.65 -3.70 -37.40
N GLY A 114 -3.65 -2.93 -37.85
CA GLY A 114 -4.90 -2.69 -37.13
C GLY A 114 -4.83 -1.62 -36.04
N GLY A 115 -3.65 -1.04 -35.80
CA GLY A 115 -3.47 0.13 -34.96
C GLY A 115 -3.82 1.43 -35.69
N THR A 116 -4.02 2.50 -34.91
CA THR A 116 -4.28 3.86 -35.41
C THR A 116 -3.11 4.81 -35.19
N LEU A 117 -1.97 4.29 -34.72
CA LEU A 117 -0.81 5.07 -34.32
C LEU A 117 0.45 4.59 -35.03
N TRP A 118 1.36 5.53 -35.28
CA TRP A 118 2.74 5.26 -35.64
C TRP A 118 3.69 5.68 -34.51
N HIS A 119 4.80 4.97 -34.41
CA HIS A 119 5.73 4.99 -33.29
C HIS A 119 7.17 5.07 -33.77
N ARG A 120 8.09 5.56 -32.93
CA ARG A 120 9.53 5.30 -33.12
C ARG A 120 9.82 3.82 -32.89
N ALA A 121 10.81 3.25 -33.59
CA ALA A 121 11.12 1.82 -33.52
C ALA A 121 11.51 1.32 -32.12
N ASP A 122 12.11 2.20 -31.30
CA ASP A 122 12.49 1.94 -29.91
C ASP A 122 11.40 2.32 -28.89
N CYS A 123 10.19 2.67 -29.33
CA CYS A 123 9.06 2.93 -28.45
C CYS A 123 8.67 1.65 -27.67
N PRO A 124 8.51 1.69 -26.33
CA PRO A 124 8.12 0.53 -25.52
C PRO A 124 6.79 -0.14 -25.93
N LEU A 125 5.92 0.58 -26.64
CA LEU A 125 4.65 0.06 -27.13
C LEU A 125 4.78 -0.81 -28.39
N VAL A 126 5.92 -0.73 -29.09
CA VAL A 126 6.21 -1.47 -30.33
C VAL A 126 7.46 -2.34 -30.21
N ALA A 127 8.40 -1.99 -29.33
CA ALA A 127 9.58 -2.79 -29.03
C ALA A 127 9.18 -4.23 -28.66
N GLY A 128 9.70 -5.20 -29.41
CA GLY A 128 9.43 -6.62 -29.21
C GLY A 128 8.11 -7.15 -29.78
N LYS A 129 7.32 -6.33 -30.50
CA LYS A 129 6.13 -6.79 -31.23
C LYS A 129 6.50 -7.37 -32.60
N PRO A 130 6.36 -8.69 -32.84
CA PRO A 130 6.74 -9.30 -34.11
C PRO A 130 5.85 -8.86 -35.28
N GLU A 131 4.63 -8.39 -35.00
CA GLU A 131 3.71 -7.84 -35.98
C GLU A 131 4.01 -6.39 -36.39
N ALA A 132 4.95 -5.71 -35.72
CA ALA A 132 5.31 -4.35 -36.06
C ALA A 132 5.94 -4.28 -37.46
N VAL A 133 5.45 -3.35 -38.28
CA VAL A 133 5.92 -3.15 -39.66
C VAL A 133 6.32 -1.70 -39.90
N PRO A 134 7.28 -1.44 -40.82
CA PRO A 134 7.63 -0.09 -41.23
C PRO A 134 6.42 0.68 -41.73
N VAL A 135 6.31 1.95 -41.36
CA VAL A 135 5.22 2.81 -41.84
C VAL A 135 5.49 3.21 -43.29
N ASP A 136 4.50 3.02 -44.17
CA ASP A 136 4.57 3.50 -45.55
C ASP A 136 4.41 5.03 -45.58
N SER A 137 5.28 5.71 -46.33
CA SER A 137 5.23 7.17 -46.55
C SER A 137 3.90 7.66 -47.12
N ARG A 138 3.18 6.83 -47.89
CA ARG A 138 1.82 7.15 -48.39
C ARG A 138 0.77 7.16 -47.29
N VAL A 139 0.90 6.28 -46.30
CA VAL A 139 -0.02 6.18 -45.15
C VAL A 139 0.21 7.34 -44.19
N LEU A 140 1.47 7.75 -43.99
CA LEU A 140 1.84 8.97 -43.27
C LEU A 140 1.25 10.23 -43.92
N ALA A 141 1.36 10.34 -45.25
CA ALA A 141 0.81 11.48 -46.00
C ALA A 141 -0.73 11.48 -46.04
N GLY A 142 -1.36 10.31 -45.96
CA GLY A 142 -2.81 10.14 -45.95
C GLY A 142 -3.48 10.52 -44.61
N GLY A 143 -2.71 10.64 -43.52
CA GLY A 143 -3.24 11.02 -42.21
C GLY A 143 -4.09 9.95 -41.52
N GLU A 144 -4.06 8.71 -42.01
CA GLU A 144 -4.85 7.59 -41.47
C GLU A 144 -4.32 7.10 -40.11
N LEU A 145 -3.07 7.43 -39.78
CA LEU A 145 -2.40 7.09 -38.52
C LEU A 145 -1.94 8.37 -37.80
N GLY A 146 -2.21 8.46 -36.50
CA GLY A 146 -1.76 9.56 -35.65
C GLY A 146 -0.37 9.30 -35.02
N PRO A 147 0.40 10.35 -34.69
CA PRO A 147 1.64 10.16 -33.94
C PRO A 147 1.34 9.62 -32.54
N CYS A 148 2.12 8.66 -32.08
CA CYS A 148 2.00 8.16 -30.72
C CYS A 148 2.34 9.27 -29.70
N PRO A 149 1.50 9.53 -28.69
CA PRO A 149 1.74 10.56 -27.68
C PRO A 149 2.82 10.17 -26.65
N ILE A 150 3.30 8.93 -26.65
CA ILE A 150 4.32 8.44 -25.71
C ILE A 150 5.73 8.67 -26.27
N CYS A 151 5.95 8.40 -27.56
CA CYS A 151 7.26 8.59 -28.20
C CYS A 151 7.35 9.83 -29.09
N GLU A 152 6.27 10.61 -29.18
CA GLU A 152 6.15 11.86 -29.94
C GLU A 152 6.97 11.86 -31.25
N PRO A 153 6.69 10.93 -32.18
CA PRO A 153 7.50 10.78 -33.37
C PRO A 153 7.30 11.96 -34.33
N SER A 154 8.40 12.50 -34.86
CA SER A 154 8.39 13.58 -35.85
C SER A 154 8.45 12.97 -37.25
N ALA A 155 7.69 13.51 -38.21
CA ALA A 155 7.75 13.06 -39.61
C ALA A 155 9.04 13.53 -40.34
N ALA A 156 9.94 14.23 -39.65
CA ALA A 156 11.08 14.96 -40.23
C ALA A 156 12.46 14.42 -39.80
N ASP A 157 12.53 13.29 -39.10
CA ASP A 157 13.82 12.76 -38.65
C ASP A 157 14.49 11.98 -39.80
N PRO A 158 15.71 12.35 -40.24
CA PRO A 158 16.35 11.75 -41.41
C PRO A 158 16.71 10.28 -41.16
N VAL A 159 16.52 9.46 -42.18
CA VAL A 159 17.16 8.15 -42.29
C VAL A 159 18.64 8.41 -42.62
N ASP A 160 19.52 8.25 -41.64
CA ASP A 160 20.96 8.04 -41.90
C ASP A 160 21.22 6.61 -42.35
#